data_AF-A0A376KMA5-F1
#
_entry.id   AF-A0A376KMA5-F1
#
_cell.length_a   1.000
_cell.length_b   1.000
_cell.length_c   1.000
_cell.angle_alpha   90.00
_cell.angle_beta   90.00
_cell.angle_gamma   90.00
#
_symmetry.space_group_name_H-M   'P 1'
#
loop_
_entity.id
_entity.type
_entity.pdbx_description
1 polymer ?
#
loop_
_entity_poly.entity_id
_entity_poly.type
_entity_poly.pdbx_seq_one_letter_code
_entity_poly.pdbx_strand_id
1 'polypeptide(L)'
;MPFITARLALKRIANRIHRLTDILAAGLQQKGLKLRHAHYFDTLCVEVADKAGVLTRAEAAEINLRSDILNAVGITLDETTTRENVIAAFQRAAGR
;
A
#
# COMPACT_ATOMS: atom_id res chain seq x y z
N MET A 1 -30.50 10.50 -17.75
CA MET A 1 -29.90 9.35 -17.03
C MET A 1 -28.34 9.29 -17.10
N PRO A 2 -27.55 10.40 -16.99
CA PRO A 2 -26.07 10.30 -16.98
C PRO A 2 -25.45 10.17 -15.56
N PHE A 3 -26.12 10.64 -14.52
CA PHE A 3 -25.57 10.69 -13.15
C PHE A 3 -25.37 9.31 -12.48
N ILE A 4 -26.17 8.30 -12.85
CA ILE A 4 -26.10 6.96 -12.26
C ILE A 4 -24.82 6.22 -12.71
N THR A 5 -24.42 6.39 -13.97
CA THR A 5 -23.26 5.71 -14.57
C THR A 5 -21.93 6.22 -13.99
N ALA A 6 -21.80 7.53 -13.76
CA ALA A 6 -20.58 8.11 -13.16
C ALA A 6 -20.34 7.62 -11.73
N ARG A 7 -21.40 7.52 -10.91
CA ARG A 7 -21.31 6.99 -9.54
C ARG A 7 -20.84 5.53 -9.50
N LEU A 8 -21.30 4.71 -10.44
CA LEU A 8 -20.89 3.31 -10.57
C LEU A 8 -19.41 3.20 -10.95
N ALA A 9 -18.91 4.05 -11.84
CA ALA A 9 -17.50 4.05 -12.25
C ALA A 9 -16.56 4.41 -11.08
N LEU A 10 -16.88 5.46 -10.32
CA LEU A 10 -16.12 5.86 -9.13
C LEU A 10 -16.09 4.74 -8.09
N LYS A 11 -17.23 4.10 -7.82
CA LYS A 11 -17.30 2.97 -6.88
C LYS A 11 -16.45 1.78 -7.34
N ARG A 12 -16.37 1.51 -8.64
CA ARG A 12 -15.53 0.43 -9.19
C ARG A 12 -14.04 0.72 -9.00
N ILE A 13 -13.61 1.96 -9.26
CA ILE A 13 -12.21 2.38 -9.05
C ILE A 13 -11.86 2.28 -7.56
N ALA A 14 -12.70 2.85 -6.70
CA ALA A 14 -12.50 2.82 -5.25
C ALA A 14 -12.39 1.39 -4.70
N ASN A 15 -13.30 0.50 -5.09
CA ASN A 15 -13.27 -0.90 -4.67
C ASN A 15 -12.03 -1.64 -5.18
N ARG A 16 -11.54 -1.32 -6.39
CA ARG A 16 -10.33 -1.94 -6.93
C ARG A 16 -9.10 -1.52 -6.13
N ILE A 17 -8.95 -0.22 -5.85
CA ILE A 17 -7.83 0.31 -5.04
C ILE A 17 -7.85 -0.36 -3.67
N HIS A 18 -8.99 -0.29 -2.98
CA HIS A 18 -9.15 -0.88 -1.65
C HIS A 18 -8.81 -2.38 -1.62
N ARG A 19 -9.27 -3.15 -2.62
CA ARG A 19 -8.97 -4.59 -2.71
C ARG A 19 -7.48 -4.85 -2.90
N LEU A 20 -6.76 -4.04 -3.67
CA LEU A 20 -5.31 -4.19 -3.82
C LEU A 20 -4.59 -3.86 -2.49
N THR A 21 -5.07 -2.84 -1.78
CA THR A 21 -4.55 -2.46 -0.47
C THR A 21 -4.80 -3.56 0.57
N ASP A 22 -5.97 -4.20 0.58
CA ASP A 22 -6.28 -5.35 1.44
C ASP A 22 -5.35 -6.54 1.16
N ILE A 23 -5.08 -6.83 -0.12
CA ILE A 23 -4.16 -7.90 -0.51
C ILE A 23 -2.74 -7.61 0.02
N LEU A 24 -2.28 -6.36 -0.15
CA LEU A 24 -0.98 -5.93 0.37
C LEU A 24 -0.92 -6.07 1.89
N ALA A 25 -1.93 -5.56 2.59
CA ALA A 25 -2.05 -5.64 4.05
C ALA A 25 -2.00 -7.08 4.56
N ALA A 26 -2.82 -7.96 3.98
CA ALA A 26 -2.85 -9.37 4.34
C ALA A 26 -1.49 -10.06 4.11
N GLY A 27 -0.81 -9.73 3.01
CA GLY A 27 0.53 -10.24 2.73
C GLY A 27 1.56 -9.80 3.78
N LEU A 28 1.57 -8.51 4.12
CA LEU A 28 2.49 -7.95 5.11
C LEU A 28 2.25 -8.54 6.51
N GLN A 29 0.99 -8.68 6.91
CA GLN A 29 0.62 -9.31 8.18
C GLN A 29 1.03 -10.79 8.23
N GLN A 30 0.86 -11.54 7.15
CA GLN A 30 1.34 -12.94 7.05
C GLN A 30 2.87 -13.06 7.15
N LYS A 31 3.60 -11.98 6.83
CA LYS A 31 5.05 -11.90 7.05
C LYS A 31 5.44 -11.46 8.47
N GLY A 32 4.47 -11.22 9.34
CA GLY A 32 4.71 -10.80 10.72
C GLY A 32 4.90 -9.30 10.90
N LEU A 33 4.70 -8.50 9.85
CA LEU A 33 4.71 -7.03 9.98
C LEU A 33 3.41 -6.55 10.62
N LYS A 34 3.52 -5.54 11.47
CA LYS A 34 2.38 -4.96 12.16
C LYS A 34 1.88 -3.73 11.44
N LEU A 35 0.57 -3.67 11.20
CA LEU A 35 -0.11 -2.46 10.74
C LEU A 35 -0.51 -1.62 11.95
N ARG A 36 -0.23 -0.32 11.92
CA ARG A 36 -0.57 0.60 13.02
C ARG A 36 -2.07 0.85 13.13
N HIS A 37 -2.78 0.79 12.00
CA HIS A 37 -4.21 1.03 11.92
C HIS A 37 -4.94 -0.23 11.43
N ALA A 38 -6.03 -0.59 12.11
CA ALA A 38 -6.87 -1.73 11.72
C ALA A 38 -7.80 -1.42 10.53
N HIS A 39 -8.06 -0.14 10.29
CA HIS A 39 -8.90 0.35 9.20
C HIS A 39 -8.10 1.24 8.28
N TYR A 40 -8.29 1.06 6.98
CA TYR A 40 -7.62 1.77 5.91
C TYR A 40 -8.46 1.69 4.64
N PHE A 41 -8.18 2.57 3.69
CA PHE A 41 -8.76 2.52 2.35
C PHE A 41 -7.69 2.12 1.34
N ASP A 42 -6.86 3.08 0.94
CA ASP A 42 -5.76 2.93 -0.01
C ASP A 42 -4.37 3.02 0.63
N THR A 43 -4.30 3.47 1.89
CA THR A 43 -3.07 3.81 2.60
C THR A 43 -2.85 2.94 3.83
N LEU A 44 -1.69 2.28 3.90
CA LEU A 44 -1.23 1.47 5.02
C LEU A 44 -0.11 2.16 5.79
N CYS A 45 -0.10 2.02 7.11
CA CYS A 45 1.02 2.39 7.96
C CYS A 45 1.62 1.12 8.57
N VAL A 46 2.82 0.76 8.13
CA VAL A 46 3.49 -0.50 8.43
C VAL A 46 4.65 -0.23 9.38
N GLU A 47 4.63 -0.85 10.56
CA GLU A 47 5.75 -0.80 11.50
C GLU A 47 6.94 -1.58 10.93
N VAL A 48 8.12 -0.95 10.93
CA VAL A 48 9.35 -1.55 10.40
C VAL A 48 10.50 -1.28 11.36
N ALA A 49 11.31 -2.31 11.63
CA ALA A 49 12.47 -2.19 12.51
C ALA A 49 13.63 -1.44 11.83
N ASP A 50 13.93 -1.79 10.58
CA ASP A 50 14.94 -1.13 9.74
C ASP A 50 14.28 -0.20 8.72
N LYS A 51 13.85 0.97 9.19
CA LYS A 51 13.20 1.96 8.33
C LYS A 51 14.14 2.47 7.23
N ALA A 52 15.40 2.73 7.57
CA ALA A 52 16.36 3.28 6.63
C ALA A 52 16.59 2.33 5.46
N GLY A 53 16.85 1.04 5.73
CA GLY A 53 17.05 0.06 4.68
C GLY A 53 15.79 -0.19 3.85
N VAL A 54 14.59 -0.15 4.44
CA VAL A 54 13.33 -0.25 3.69
C VAL A 54 13.20 0.91 2.69
N LEU A 55 13.48 2.15 3.13
CA LEU A 55 13.42 3.33 2.27
C LEU A 55 14.45 3.26 1.14
N THR A 56 15.70 2.89 1.43
CA THR A 56 16.74 2.74 0.40
C THR A 56 16.37 1.68 -0.64
N ARG A 57 15.83 0.53 -0.21
CA ARG A 57 15.38 -0.52 -1.15
C ARG A 57 14.18 -0.09 -1.98
N ALA A 58 13.27 0.68 -1.40
CA ALA A 58 12.11 1.19 -2.10
C ALA A 58 12.51 2.26 -3.14
N GLU A 59 13.38 3.19 -2.77
CA GLU A 59 13.94 4.21 -3.65
C GLU A 59 14.70 3.58 -4.83
N ALA A 60 15.53 2.57 -4.58
CA ALA A 60 16.23 1.82 -5.63
C ALA A 60 15.29 1.06 -6.59
N ALA A 61 14.04 0.83 -6.18
CA ALA A 61 13.00 0.19 -6.99
C ALA A 61 11.99 1.20 -7.55
N GLU A 62 12.27 2.51 -7.45
CA GLU A 62 11.39 3.61 -7.87
C GLU A 62 10.01 3.58 -7.20
N ILE A 63 9.97 3.11 -5.94
CA ILE A 63 8.76 3.07 -5.10
C ILE A 63 8.87 4.13 -4.01
N ASN A 64 7.98 5.12 -4.07
CA ASN A 64 7.90 6.15 -3.05
C ASN A 64 7.12 5.66 -1.83
N LEU A 65 7.83 5.53 -0.70
CA LEU A 65 7.23 5.25 0.60
C LEU A 65 7.18 6.53 1.43
N ARG A 66 6.09 6.71 2.18
CA ARG A 66 5.96 7.85 3.09
C ARG A 66 6.81 7.60 4.36
N SER A 67 7.70 8.54 4.67
CA SER A 67 8.77 8.38 5.66
C SER A 67 8.69 9.33 6.86
N ASP A 68 7.66 10.15 7.00
CA ASP A 68 7.47 11.10 8.10
C ASP A 68 6.94 10.43 9.40
N ILE A 69 6.88 9.10 9.44
CA ILE A 69 6.29 8.34 10.55
C ILE A 69 7.39 7.66 11.37
N LEU A 70 7.44 7.87 12.69
CA LEU A 70 8.42 7.22 13.56
C LEU A 70 8.26 5.68 13.52
N ASN A 71 9.35 4.95 13.29
CA ASN A 71 9.42 3.47 13.25
C ASN A 71 8.40 2.80 12.31
N ALA A 72 7.95 3.51 11.29
CA ALA A 72 7.01 2.99 10.31
C ALA A 72 7.22 3.64 8.94
N VAL A 73 6.64 3.00 7.93
CA VAL A 73 6.53 3.52 6.57
C VAL A 73 5.06 3.55 6.15
N GLY A 74 4.67 4.57 5.39
CA GLY A 74 3.36 4.64 4.76
C GLY A 74 3.42 4.13 3.32
N ILE A 75 2.44 3.33 2.92
CA ILE A 75 2.27 2.84 1.55
C ILE A 75 0.88 3.26 1.06
N THR A 76 0.80 4.05 0.00
CA THR A 76 -0.47 4.49 -0.60
C THR A 76 -0.57 3.92 -2.01
N LEU A 77 -1.71 3.32 -2.34
CA LEU A 77 -2.02 2.82 -3.68
C LEU A 77 -3.01 3.75 -4.38
N ASP A 78 -3.00 3.75 -5.70
CA ASP A 78 -3.90 4.56 -6.51
C ASP A 78 -4.51 3.75 -7.67
N GLU A 79 -5.29 4.42 -8.52
CA GLU A 79 -5.96 3.80 -9.67
C GLU A 79 -5.02 3.23 -10.73
N THR A 80 -3.78 3.70 -10.80
CA THR A 80 -2.76 3.26 -11.75
C THR A 80 -1.99 2.04 -11.25
N THR A 81 -2.10 1.72 -9.96
CA THR A 81 -1.39 0.62 -9.32
C THR A 81 -1.71 -0.73 -9.99
N THR A 82 -0.67 -1.41 -10.46
CA THR A 82 -0.75 -2.75 -11.03
C THR A 82 -0.43 -3.83 -10.00
N ARG A 83 -0.63 -5.10 -10.37
CA ARG A 83 -0.26 -6.25 -9.53
C ARG A 83 1.24 -6.28 -9.26
N GLU A 84 2.04 -5.92 -10.24
CA GLU A 84 3.50 -5.89 -10.16
C GLU A 84 3.95 -4.83 -9.16
N ASN A 85 3.31 -3.65 -9.15
CA ASN A 85 3.57 -2.62 -8.13
C ASN A 85 3.26 -3.13 -6.72
N VAL A 86 2.16 -3.85 -6.53
CA VAL A 86 1.80 -4.44 -5.21
C VAL A 86 2.84 -5.45 -4.75
N ILE A 87 3.31 -6.32 -5.64
CA ILE A 87 4.36 -7.30 -5.32
C ILE A 87 5.66 -6.58 -4.95
N ALA A 88 6.04 -5.55 -5.71
CA ALA A 88 7.25 -4.80 -5.46
C ALA A 88 7.16 -4.06 -4.11
N ALA A 89 6.07 -3.35 -3.84
CA ALA A 89 5.84 -2.68 -2.56
C ALA A 89 5.89 -3.66 -1.38
N PHE A 90 5.27 -4.84 -1.54
CA PHE A 90 5.32 -5.92 -0.56
C PHE A 90 6.76 -6.37 -0.29
N GLN A 91 7.57 -6.64 -1.32
CA GLN A 91 8.94 -7.09 -1.16
C GLN A 91 9.78 -6.07 -0.38
N ARG A 92 9.71 -4.79 -0.75
CA ARG A 92 10.51 -3.73 -0.12
C ARG A 92 10.13 -3.49 1.33
N ALA A 93 8.83 -3.44 1.62
CA ALA A 93 8.32 -3.33 2.99
C ALA A 93 8.66 -4.57 3.83
N ALA A 94 8.67 -5.77 3.23
CA ALA A 94 9.07 -7.02 3.87
C ALA A 94 10.59 -7.23 3.97
N GLY A 95 11.41 -6.25 3.55
CA GLY A 95 12.86 -6.32 3.65
C GLY A 95 13.54 -7.25 2.66
N ARG A 96 12.90 -7.53 1.53
CA ARG A 96 13.42 -8.34 0.41
C ARG A 96 13.67 -7.50 -0.83
#